data_AF-A0AAJ5F5F2-F1
#
_entry.id   AF-A0AAJ5F5F2-F1
#
_cell.length_a   1.000
_cell.length_b   1.000
_cell.length_c   1.000
_cell.angle_alpha   90.00
_cell.angle_beta   90.00
_cell.angle_gamma   90.00
#
_symmetry.space_group_name_H-M   'P 1'
#
loop_
_entity.id
_entity.type
_entity.pdbx_description
1 polymer ?
#
loop_
_entity_poly.entity_id
_entity_poly.type
_entity_poly.pdbx_seq_one_letter_code
_entity_poly.pdbx_strand_id
1 'polypeptide(L)'
;MTAPQSAAGVLAWPSGLSADTPLPFAVWRVLHHVDGQRNAAEVAQLARTTPQDVMAALNQAAAWATRAAQRTQPVTDASAQAVTQCVIAVVGPMGEFMVDDVLDELGDGAALSTLLSRVAAQLSEAQVQAFVRHLRARGIA
;
A
#
# COMPACT_ATOMS: atom_id res chain seq x y z
N MET A 1 0.52 26.00 -37.18
CA MET A 1 0.37 24.55 -36.95
C MET A 1 0.14 24.35 -35.48
N THR A 2 -1.09 23.98 -35.13
CA THR A 2 -1.64 23.86 -33.76
C THR A 2 -1.12 22.60 -33.07
N ALA A 3 -0.62 22.76 -31.84
CA ALA A 3 -0.17 21.66 -30.98
C ALA A 3 -1.33 20.70 -30.65
N PRO A 4 -1.08 19.39 -30.46
CA PRO A 4 -2.12 18.45 -30.11
C PRO A 4 -2.62 18.74 -28.70
N GLN A 5 -3.94 18.94 -28.59
CA GLN A 5 -4.65 19.03 -27.33
C GLN A 5 -4.44 17.71 -26.59
N SER A 6 -3.59 17.73 -25.55
CA SER A 6 -3.53 16.66 -24.58
C SER A 6 -4.90 16.60 -23.89
N ALA A 7 -5.71 15.63 -24.30
CA ALA A 7 -6.87 15.20 -23.54
C ALA A 7 -6.38 14.59 -22.22
N ALA A 8 -5.99 15.47 -21.29
CA ALA A 8 -5.50 15.11 -19.98
C ALA A 8 -6.66 15.30 -19.01
N GLY A 9 -7.29 14.17 -18.65
CA GLY A 9 -8.33 14.15 -17.64
C GLY A 9 -7.86 14.87 -16.37
N VAL A 10 -8.80 15.56 -15.75
CA VAL A 10 -8.58 16.27 -14.49
C VAL A 10 -8.04 15.30 -13.44
N LEU A 11 -6.97 15.70 -12.76
CA LEU A 11 -6.35 14.88 -11.73
C LEU A 11 -7.20 14.92 -10.46
N ALA A 12 -7.51 13.75 -9.93
CA ALA A 12 -8.22 13.59 -8.68
C ALA A 12 -7.28 13.18 -7.55
N TRP A 13 -7.59 13.66 -6.36
CA TRP A 13 -6.90 13.22 -5.15
C TRP A 13 -7.18 11.73 -4.89
N PRO A 14 -6.17 10.90 -4.58
CA PRO A 14 -6.39 9.48 -4.31
C PRO A 14 -7.31 9.24 -3.11
N SER A 15 -8.32 8.40 -3.29
CA SER A 15 -9.24 8.01 -2.20
C SER A 15 -8.48 7.35 -1.04
N GLY A 16 -8.85 7.69 0.20
CA GLY A 16 -8.23 7.12 1.40
C GLY A 16 -7.01 7.87 1.93
N LEU A 17 -6.60 8.97 1.28
CA LEU A 17 -5.61 9.91 1.80
C LEU A 17 -6.28 11.20 2.26
N SER A 18 -5.85 11.73 3.39
CA SER A 18 -6.18 13.07 3.86
C SER A 18 -5.02 14.04 3.59
N ALA A 19 -5.27 15.34 3.62
CA ALA A 19 -4.22 16.35 3.50
C ALA A 19 -3.17 16.25 4.63
N ASP A 20 -3.58 15.74 5.79
CA ASP A 20 -2.73 15.56 6.97
C ASP A 20 -1.92 14.25 6.94
N THR A 21 -2.12 13.40 5.93
CA THR A 21 -1.38 12.13 5.83
C THR A 21 0.11 12.42 5.57
N PRO A 22 1.03 11.89 6.41
CA PRO A 22 2.46 12.10 6.22
C PRO A 22 2.91 11.41 4.93
N LEU A 23 3.38 12.19 3.98
CA LEU A 23 3.81 11.74 2.66
C LEU A 23 5.25 12.16 2.40
N PRO A 24 6.05 11.36 1.67
CA PRO A 24 7.36 11.80 1.20
C PRO A 24 7.24 13.09 0.39
N PHE A 25 8.19 14.02 0.60
CA PHE A 25 8.13 15.37 0.03
C PHE A 25 7.87 15.39 -1.48
N ALA A 26 8.49 14.49 -2.24
CA ALA A 26 8.30 14.39 -3.69
C ALA A 26 6.83 14.14 -4.09
N VAL A 27 6.13 13.29 -3.32
CA VAL A 27 4.73 12.95 -3.56
C VAL A 27 3.80 14.03 -3.01
N TRP A 28 4.09 14.53 -1.80
CA TRP A 28 3.35 15.64 -1.19
C TRP A 28 3.33 16.89 -2.08
N ARG A 29 4.48 17.27 -2.64
CA ARG A 29 4.61 18.44 -3.52
C ARG A 29 3.70 18.37 -4.75
N VAL A 30 3.53 17.18 -5.32
CA VAL A 30 2.61 16.96 -6.44
C VAL A 30 1.17 17.02 -5.95
N LEU A 31 0.83 16.24 -4.93
CA LEU A 31 -0.54 16.14 -4.40
C LEU A 31 -1.07 17.48 -3.90
N HIS A 32 -0.23 18.31 -3.29
CA HIS A 32 -0.60 19.66 -2.83
C HIS A 32 -1.24 20.54 -3.93
N HIS A 33 -0.94 20.28 -5.20
CA HIS A 33 -1.51 21.01 -6.33
C HIS A 33 -2.67 20.29 -7.04
N VAL A 34 -3.03 19.08 -6.61
CA VAL A 34 -4.16 18.29 -7.14
C VAL A 34 -5.44 18.72 -6.42
N ASP A 35 -6.27 19.49 -7.10
CA ASP A 35 -7.49 20.10 -6.57
C ASP A 35 -8.76 19.62 -7.27
N GLY A 36 -8.66 18.62 -8.16
CA GLY A 36 -9.81 18.16 -8.94
C GLY A 36 -10.25 19.14 -10.04
N GLN A 37 -9.39 20.09 -10.43
CA GLN A 37 -9.62 20.97 -11.58
C GLN A 37 -8.45 20.97 -12.57
N ARG A 38 -7.22 20.74 -12.08
CA ARG A 38 -6.01 20.77 -12.90
C ARG A 38 -5.69 19.45 -13.57
N ASN A 39 -5.11 19.53 -14.77
CA ASN A 39 -4.54 18.38 -15.47
C ASN A 39 -3.07 18.14 -15.09
N ALA A 40 -2.50 17.04 -15.59
CA ALA A 40 -1.12 16.65 -15.27
C ALA A 40 -0.05 17.66 -15.70
N ALA A 41 -0.26 18.40 -16.79
CA ALA A 41 0.70 19.39 -17.27
C ALA A 41 0.71 20.64 -16.38
N GLU A 42 -0.46 21.09 -15.95
CA GLU A 42 -0.61 22.24 -15.04
C GLU A 42 -0.03 21.93 -13.66
N VAL A 43 -0.32 20.75 -13.11
CA VAL A 43 0.26 20.29 -11.84
C VAL A 43 1.77 20.15 -11.94
N ALA A 44 2.29 19.62 -13.06
CA ALA A 44 3.72 19.49 -13.29
C ALA A 44 4.45 20.85 -13.28
N GLN A 45 3.84 21.87 -13.90
CA GLN A 45 4.38 23.23 -13.91
C GLN A 45 4.44 23.84 -12.50
N LEU A 46 3.37 23.70 -11.71
CA LEU A 46 3.31 24.21 -10.33
C LEU A 46 4.28 23.46 -9.40
N ALA A 47 4.34 22.14 -9.50
CA ALA A 47 5.22 21.28 -8.72
C ALA A 47 6.68 21.31 -9.19
N ARG A 48 7.00 22.03 -10.28
CA ARG A 48 8.32 22.07 -10.93
C ARG A 48 8.88 20.67 -11.21
N THR A 49 8.08 19.84 -11.88
CA THR A 49 8.41 18.45 -12.24
C THR A 49 7.87 18.13 -13.63
N THR A 50 8.04 16.90 -14.12
CA THR A 50 7.46 16.49 -15.42
C THR A 50 6.06 15.89 -15.24
N PRO A 51 5.19 15.92 -16.28
CA PRO A 51 3.89 15.25 -16.23
C PRO A 51 4.00 13.73 -15.93
N GLN A 52 5.09 13.10 -16.34
CA GLN A 52 5.36 11.70 -16.03
C GLN A 52 5.60 11.49 -14.53
N ASP A 53 6.35 12.37 -13.87
CA ASP A 53 6.57 12.31 -12.42
C ASP A 53 5.27 12.54 -11.64
N VAL A 54 4.39 13.41 -12.14
CA VAL A 54 3.06 13.64 -11.55
C VAL A 54 2.26 12.34 -11.52
N MET A 55 2.21 11.63 -12.65
CA MET A 55 1.52 10.34 -12.74
C MET A 55 2.17 9.28 -11.85
N ALA A 56 3.50 9.24 -11.78
CA ALA A 56 4.21 8.32 -10.91
C ALA A 56 3.91 8.57 -9.43
N ALA A 57 3.91 9.84 -9.00
CA ALA A 57 3.58 10.24 -7.64
C ALA A 57 2.13 9.90 -7.26
N LEU A 58 1.18 10.14 -8.17
CA LEU A 58 -0.23 9.78 -7.97
C LEU A 58 -0.43 8.27 -7.82
N ASN A 59 0.20 7.48 -8.70
CA ASN A 59 0.14 6.02 -8.61
C ASN A 59 0.76 5.50 -7.31
N GLN A 60 1.88 6.09 -6.88
CA GLN A 60 2.54 5.74 -5.63
C GLN A 60 1.66 6.06 -4.42
N ALA A 61 1.03 7.23 -4.41
CA ALA A 61 0.10 7.64 -3.37
C ALA A 61 -1.14 6.74 -3.30
N ALA A 62 -1.75 6.43 -4.44
CA ALA A 62 -2.89 5.51 -4.51
C ALA A 62 -2.53 4.10 -4.00
N ALA A 63 -1.33 3.60 -4.36
CA ALA A 63 -0.84 2.32 -3.87
C ALA A 63 -0.62 2.32 -2.35
N TRP A 64 -0.17 3.42 -1.74
CA TRP A 64 -0.09 3.55 -0.28
C TRP A 64 -1.45 3.58 0.38
N ALA A 65 -2.38 4.38 -0.15
CA ALA A 65 -3.75 4.49 0.36
C ALA A 65 -4.45 3.13 0.35
N THR A 66 -4.30 2.40 -0.77
CA THR A 66 -4.90 1.07 -0.96
C THR A 66 -4.32 0.07 0.03
N ARG A 67 -2.99 0.05 0.20
CA ARG A 67 -2.34 -0.83 1.19
C ARG A 67 -2.72 -0.50 2.62
N ALA A 68 -2.80 0.78 2.97
CA ALA A 68 -3.25 1.19 4.29
C ALA A 68 -4.70 0.72 4.57
N ALA A 69 -5.59 0.90 3.60
CA ALA A 69 -6.98 0.45 3.69
C ALA A 69 -7.09 -1.08 3.82
N GLN A 70 -6.32 -1.83 3.03
CA GLN A 70 -6.28 -3.30 3.11
C GLN A 70 -5.83 -3.80 4.49
N ARG A 71 -4.87 -3.12 5.13
CA ARG A 71 -4.37 -3.50 6.47
C ARG A 71 -5.37 -3.24 7.60
N THR A 72 -6.31 -2.32 7.39
CA THR A 72 -7.40 -2.02 8.34
C THR A 72 -8.63 -2.89 8.13
N GLN A 73 -8.72 -3.62 7.00
CA GLN A 73 -9.82 -4.55 6.77
C GLN A 73 -9.71 -5.77 7.68
N PRO A 74 -10.85 -6.38 8.04
CA PRO A 74 -10.87 -7.66 8.74
C PRO A 74 -10.14 -8.73 7.91
N VAL A 75 -9.50 -9.66 8.60
CA VAL A 75 -8.89 -10.83 7.96
C VAL A 75 -9.98 -11.60 7.21
N THR A 76 -9.74 -11.81 5.93
CA THR A 76 -10.50 -12.70 5.06
C THR A 76 -9.72 -13.99 4.83
N ASP A 77 -10.40 -15.08 4.45
CA ASP A 77 -9.75 -16.36 4.11
C ASP A 77 -8.64 -16.20 3.08
N ALA A 78 -8.85 -15.35 2.07
CA ALA A 78 -7.85 -15.07 1.04
C ALA A 78 -6.60 -14.39 1.64
N SER A 79 -6.79 -13.43 2.55
CA SER A 79 -5.67 -12.76 3.22
C SER A 79 -4.96 -13.69 4.22
N ALA A 80 -5.71 -14.53 4.95
CA ALA A 80 -5.16 -15.53 5.86
C ALA A 80 -4.29 -16.53 5.09
N GLN A 81 -4.82 -17.12 4.02
CA GLN A 81 -4.09 -18.05 3.16
C GLN A 81 -2.82 -17.42 2.56
N ALA A 82 -2.90 -16.16 2.15
CA ALA A 82 -1.72 -15.45 1.62
C ALA A 82 -0.64 -15.24 2.68
N VAL A 83 -1.03 -14.91 3.92
CA VAL A 83 -0.11 -14.81 5.07
C VAL A 83 0.48 -16.17 5.40
N THR A 84 -0.32 -17.24 5.47
CA THR A 84 0.13 -18.62 5.69
C THR A 84 1.19 -19.03 4.69
N GLN A 85 0.97 -18.79 3.40
CA GLN A 85 1.98 -19.10 2.38
C GLN A 85 3.27 -18.29 2.53
N CYS A 86 3.19 -17.03 2.98
CA CYS A 86 4.37 -16.22 3.28
C CYS A 86 5.15 -16.76 4.48
N VAL A 87 4.46 -17.23 5.52
CA VAL A 87 5.09 -17.82 6.70
C VAL A 87 5.74 -19.16 6.33
N ILE A 88 5.03 -20.02 5.60
CA ILE A 88 5.56 -21.31 5.12
C ILE A 88 6.83 -21.13 4.30
N ALA A 89 6.90 -20.11 3.45
CA ALA A 89 8.10 -19.82 2.66
C ALA A 89 9.34 -19.48 3.51
N VAL A 90 9.15 -19.08 4.77
CA VAL A 90 10.21 -18.62 5.67
C VAL A 90 10.59 -19.68 6.70
N VAL A 91 9.60 -20.35 7.30
CA VAL A 91 9.81 -21.30 8.40
C VAL A 91 9.50 -22.76 8.05
N GLY A 92 9.08 -23.01 6.80
CA GLY A 92 8.65 -24.32 6.33
C GLY A 92 7.18 -24.62 6.66
N PRO A 93 6.69 -25.84 6.33
CA PRO A 93 5.27 -26.20 6.42
C PRO A 93 4.66 -26.04 7.82
N MET A 94 5.46 -26.16 8.88
CA MET A 94 5.00 -25.96 10.27
C MET A 94 4.54 -24.53 10.56
N GLY A 95 4.86 -23.58 9.67
CA GLY A 95 4.38 -22.21 9.73
C GLY A 95 2.86 -22.07 9.59
N GLU A 96 2.16 -23.09 9.07
CA GLU A 96 0.70 -23.12 9.01
C GLU A 96 0.09 -23.04 10.41
N PHE A 97 0.53 -23.93 11.32
CA PHE A 97 0.06 -23.95 12.71
C PHE A 97 0.32 -22.63 13.45
N MET A 98 1.44 -21.96 13.17
CA MET A 98 1.73 -20.66 13.76
C MET A 98 0.71 -19.59 13.36
N VAL A 99 0.20 -19.65 12.12
CA VAL A 99 -0.81 -18.70 11.66
C VAL A 99 -2.18 -19.06 12.22
N ASP A 100 -2.51 -20.35 12.25
CA ASP A 100 -3.77 -20.85 12.81
C ASP A 100 -3.89 -20.50 14.31
N ASP A 101 -2.83 -20.74 15.10
CA ASP A 101 -2.79 -20.38 16.53
C ASP A 101 -3.04 -18.87 16.73
N VAL A 102 -2.44 -18.03 15.88
CA VAL A 102 -2.64 -16.58 15.95
C VAL A 102 -4.06 -16.18 15.55
N LEU A 103 -4.65 -16.82 14.54
CA LEU A 103 -6.02 -16.55 14.11
C LEU A 103 -7.02 -16.94 15.19
N ASP A 104 -6.83 -18.11 15.81
CA ASP A 104 -7.65 -18.60 16.92
C ASP A 104 -7.58 -17.66 18.14
N GLU A 105 -6.39 -17.10 18.43
CA GLU A 105 -6.22 -16.09 19.49
C GLU A 105 -6.90 -14.74 19.18
N LEU A 106 -6.89 -14.32 17.91
CA LEU A 106 -7.38 -13.00 17.50
C LEU A 106 -8.91 -12.94 17.42
N GLY A 107 -9.56 -14.06 17.13
CA GLY A 107 -11.01 -14.15 16.98
C GLY A 107 -11.54 -13.40 15.74
N ASP A 108 -12.86 -13.44 15.60
CA ASP A 108 -13.55 -12.89 14.42
C ASP A 108 -13.39 -11.37 14.28
N GLY A 109 -13.14 -10.92 13.05
CA GLY A 109 -13.09 -9.49 12.71
C GLY A 109 -11.77 -8.78 13.03
N ALA A 110 -10.75 -9.51 13.47
CA ALA A 110 -9.42 -8.95 13.68
C ALA A 110 -8.87 -8.34 12.38
N ALA A 111 -8.24 -7.17 12.48
CA ALA A 111 -7.66 -6.49 11.33
C ALA A 111 -6.40 -7.23 10.83
N LEU A 112 -6.18 -7.24 9.51
CA LEU A 112 -5.00 -7.86 8.89
C LEU A 112 -3.68 -7.33 9.47
N SER A 113 -3.60 -6.04 9.79
CA SER A 113 -2.45 -5.44 10.48
C SER A 113 -2.11 -6.14 11.80
N THR A 114 -3.13 -6.55 12.56
CA THR A 114 -2.97 -7.23 13.85
C THR A 114 -2.42 -8.64 13.64
N LEU A 115 -2.98 -9.40 12.70
CA LEU A 115 -2.45 -10.72 12.28
C LEU A 115 -0.97 -10.63 11.90
N LEU A 116 -0.62 -9.70 11.00
CA LEU A 116 0.75 -9.52 10.55
C LEU A 116 1.71 -9.18 11.70
N SER A 117 1.27 -8.36 12.65
CA SER A 117 2.08 -7.99 13.82
C SER A 117 2.31 -9.16 14.77
N ARG A 118 1.29 -9.99 15.03
CA ARG A 118 1.37 -11.15 15.92
C ARG A 118 2.22 -12.26 15.32
N VAL A 119 2.05 -12.54 14.03
CA VAL A 119 2.90 -13.49 13.29
C VAL A 119 4.35 -13.02 13.32
N ALA A 120 4.62 -11.74 13.01
CA ALA A 120 5.99 -11.22 13.04
C ALA A 120 6.63 -11.31 14.44
N ALA A 121 5.86 -11.19 15.52
CA ALA A 121 6.35 -11.34 16.89
C ALA A 121 6.79 -12.78 17.24
N GLN A 122 6.32 -13.79 16.50
CA GLN A 122 6.75 -15.18 16.66
C GLN A 122 7.99 -15.54 15.82
N LEU A 123 8.44 -14.63 14.95
CA LEU A 123 9.57 -14.87 14.04
C LEU A 123 10.86 -14.25 14.60
N SER A 124 12.00 -14.88 14.32
CA SER A 124 13.30 -14.25 14.53
C SER A 124 13.49 -13.06 13.57
N GLU A 125 14.40 -12.14 13.89
CA GLU A 125 14.63 -10.93 13.08
C GLU A 125 14.95 -11.24 11.61
N ALA A 126 15.78 -12.24 11.35
CA ALA A 126 16.11 -12.67 9.98
C ALA A 126 14.87 -13.20 9.23
N GLN A 127 14.00 -13.94 9.93
CA GLN A 127 12.75 -14.46 9.37
C GLN A 127 11.73 -13.34 9.14
N VAL A 128 11.66 -12.35 10.03
CA VAL A 128 10.80 -11.16 9.83
C VAL A 128 11.18 -10.43 8.54
N GLN A 129 12.46 -10.21 8.28
CA GLN A 129 12.91 -9.56 7.04
C GLN A 129 12.54 -10.36 5.79
N ALA A 130 12.69 -11.68 5.83
CA ALA A 130 12.28 -12.56 4.74
C ALA A 130 10.75 -12.54 4.54
N PHE A 131 9.99 -12.62 5.63
CA PHE A 131 8.54 -12.57 5.64
C PHE A 131 8.01 -11.25 5.04
N VAL A 132 8.54 -10.10 5.48
CA VAL A 132 8.19 -8.78 4.93
C VAL A 132 8.49 -8.70 3.44
N ARG A 133 9.61 -9.28 2.98
CA ARG A 133 9.93 -9.34 1.55
C ARG A 133 8.88 -10.14 0.77
N HIS A 134 8.44 -11.28 1.29
CA HIS A 134 7.38 -12.09 0.66
C HIS A 134 6.03 -11.36 0.64
N LEU A 135 5.67 -10.65 1.71
CA LEU A 135 4.45 -9.84 1.75
C LEU A 135 4.47 -8.71 0.71
N ARG A 136 5.60 -8.00 0.57
CA ARG A 136 5.75 -6.93 -0.44
C ARG A 136 5.65 -7.48 -1.85
N ALA A 137 6.27 -8.63 -2.13
CA ALA A 137 6.20 -9.27 -3.44
C ALA A 137 4.76 -9.65 -3.85
N ARG A 138 3.87 -9.84 -2.87
CA ARG A 138 2.44 -10.15 -3.05
C ARG A 138 1.53 -8.93 -2.92
N GLY A 139 2.08 -7.73 -2.70
CA GLY A 139 1.31 -6.49 -2.54
C GLY A 139 0.58 -6.34 -1.19
N ILE A 140 0.94 -7.12 -0.18
CA ILE A 140 0.28 -7.14 1.14
C ILE A 140 0.93 -6.15 2.13
N ALA A 141 2.21 -5.81 1.93
CA ALA A 141 3.00 -4.88 2.74
C ALA A 141 3.39 -3.59 1.99
#